data_AF-A0A1B8XT75-F1
#
_entry.id   AF-A0A1B8XT75-F1
#
_cell.length_a   1.000
_cell.length_b   1.000
_cell.length_c   1.000
_cell.angle_alpha   90.00
_cell.angle_beta   90.00
_cell.angle_gamma   90.00
#
_symmetry.space_group_name_H-M   'P 1'
#
loop_
_entity.id
_entity.type
_entity.pdbx_description
1 polymer ?
#
loop_
_entity_poly.entity_id
_entity_poly.type
_entity_poly.pdbx_seq_one_letter_code
_entity_poly.pdbx_strand_id
1 'polypeptide(L)'
;IGSFSLSCSVIYAGRRLCAEMGSRGAPATQSLFSLVTWDEVITFPIPVWVLPYESMLVLRLSGINNGSNTTANLAWSCLPLYSHGRLVGGPMLLNMISHAEPPPVITPGAFDKALPTLVTVQVSDWE
;
A
#
# COMPACT_ATOMS: atom_id res chain seq x y z
N ILE A 1 -12.78 -12.86 -9.15
CA ILE A 1 -12.33 -12.10 -7.95
C ILE A 1 -13.58 -11.74 -7.18
N GLY A 2 -13.73 -12.29 -5.97
CA GLY A 2 -14.91 -12.10 -5.13
C GLY A 2 -14.71 -11.06 -4.03
N SER A 3 -13.45 -10.76 -3.68
CA SER A 3 -13.07 -9.72 -2.74
C SER A 3 -11.65 -9.22 -3.06
N PHE A 4 -11.29 -8.10 -2.48
CA PHE A 4 -9.99 -7.45 -2.65
C PHE A 4 -9.37 -7.22 -1.27
N SER A 5 -8.06 -7.33 -1.16
CA SER A 5 -7.33 -7.03 0.08
C SER A 5 -6.16 -6.10 -0.21
N LEU A 6 -5.81 -5.30 0.78
CA LEU A 6 -4.62 -4.49 0.77
C LEU A 6 -3.56 -5.17 1.63
N SER A 7 -2.32 -5.22 1.18
CA SER A 7 -1.18 -5.56 2.04
C SER A 7 -0.16 -4.44 2.05
N CYS A 8 0.54 -4.31 3.18
CA CYS A 8 1.44 -3.23 3.48
C CYS A 8 2.74 -3.77 4.05
N SER A 9 3.87 -3.21 3.61
CA SER A 9 5.19 -3.51 4.19
C SER A 9 6.00 -2.23 4.33
N VAL A 10 6.83 -2.17 5.37
CA VAL A 10 7.80 -1.08 5.53
C VAL A 10 9.17 -1.59 5.08
N ILE A 11 9.80 -0.86 4.16
CA ILE A 11 11.12 -1.22 3.61
C ILE A 11 12.13 -0.10 3.80
N TYR A 12 13.39 -0.49 3.89
CA TYR A 12 14.55 0.40 3.84
C TYR A 12 15.66 -0.27 3.04
N ALA A 13 16.22 0.44 2.06
CA ALA A 13 17.28 -0.08 1.17
C ALA A 13 16.94 -1.46 0.55
N GLY A 14 15.68 -1.64 0.14
CA GLY A 14 15.19 -2.90 -0.46
C GLY A 14 14.95 -4.06 0.52
N ARG A 15 15.10 -3.84 1.83
CA ARG A 15 14.84 -4.84 2.86
C ARG A 15 13.57 -4.50 3.65
N ARG A 16 12.73 -5.51 3.90
CA ARG A 16 11.57 -5.37 4.79
C ARG A 16 12.05 -5.22 6.24
N LEU A 17 11.56 -4.20 6.92
CA LEU A 17 11.85 -3.93 8.34
C LEU A 17 10.96 -4.76 9.28
N CYS A 18 9.79 -5.20 8.80
CA CYS A 18 8.85 -6.03 9.55
C CYS A 18 8.13 -7.02 8.61
N ALA A 19 7.34 -7.93 9.19
CA ALA A 19 6.46 -8.78 8.42
C ALA A 19 5.43 -7.95 7.64
N GLU A 20 5.01 -8.46 6.48
CA GLU A 20 3.96 -7.85 5.69
C GLU A 20 2.63 -7.96 6.43
N MET A 21 1.93 -6.82 6.56
CA MET A 21 0.65 -6.72 7.23
C MET A 21 -0.46 -6.67 6.19
N GLY A 22 -1.57 -7.36 6.42
CA GLY A 22 -2.69 -7.42 5.48
C GLY A 22 -3.98 -6.90 6.09
N SER A 23 -4.81 -6.27 5.26
CA SER A 23 -6.20 -6.01 5.58
C SER A 23 -7.03 -7.27 5.42
N ARG A 24 -8.24 -7.25 5.96
CA ARG A 24 -9.28 -8.21 5.57
C ARG A 24 -9.67 -8.02 4.10
N GLY A 25 -10.23 -9.07 3.51
CA GLY A 25 -10.83 -8.99 2.19
C GLY A 25 -12.13 -8.17 2.23
N ALA A 26 -12.26 -7.19 1.35
CA ALA A 26 -13.45 -6.38 1.16
C ALA A 26 -14.07 -6.64 -0.23
N PRO A 27 -15.40 -6.80 -0.33
CA PRO A 27 -16.06 -6.94 -1.62
C PRO A 27 -16.06 -5.61 -2.38
N ALA A 28 -16.04 -5.68 -3.71
CA ALA A 28 -16.35 -4.49 -4.51
C ALA A 28 -17.86 -4.24 -4.50
N THR A 29 -18.25 -3.02 -4.19
CA THR A 29 -19.61 -2.53 -4.38
C THR A 29 -19.72 -1.99 -5.81
N GLN A 30 -20.72 -2.46 -6.55
CA GLN A 30 -21.00 -1.96 -7.90
C GLN A 30 -22.09 -0.89 -7.84
N SER A 31 -21.75 0.32 -8.31
CA SER A 31 -22.70 1.40 -8.59
C SER A 31 -22.42 1.95 -9.99
N LEU A 32 -22.29 3.27 -10.17
CA LEU A 32 -21.80 3.89 -11.41
C LEU A 32 -20.35 3.47 -11.75
N PHE A 33 -19.58 3.08 -10.73
CA PHE A 33 -18.23 2.51 -10.83
C PHE A 33 -18.03 1.43 -9.74
N SER A 34 -16.98 0.62 -9.88
CA SER A 34 -16.57 -0.34 -8.86
C SER A 34 -15.84 0.38 -7.73
N LEU A 35 -16.36 0.29 -6.51
CA LEU A 35 -15.76 0.86 -5.30
C LEU A 35 -15.39 -0.26 -4.34
N VAL A 36 -14.19 -0.21 -3.80
CA VAL A 36 -13.78 -1.05 -2.67
C VAL A 36 -13.37 -0.15 -1.51
N THR A 37 -13.92 -0.44 -0.33
CA THR A 37 -13.66 0.34 0.89
C THR A 37 -13.05 -0.59 1.94
N TRP A 38 -11.88 -0.20 2.47
CA TRP A 38 -11.27 -0.82 3.64
C TRP A 38 -11.20 0.24 4.74
N ASP A 39 -12.04 0.06 5.76
CA ASP A 39 -12.05 0.90 6.95
C ASP A 39 -11.37 0.13 8.09
N GLU A 40 -10.06 -0.09 7.93
CA GLU A 40 -9.25 -0.89 8.84
C GLU A 40 -7.91 -0.21 9.12
N VAL A 41 -7.54 -0.16 10.40
CA VAL A 41 -6.24 0.34 10.86
C VAL A 41 -5.24 -0.81 10.83
N ILE A 42 -4.12 -0.60 10.12
CA ILE A 42 -3.02 -1.57 10.05
C ILE A 42 -1.89 -1.13 10.98
N THR A 43 -1.67 -1.89 12.05
CA THR A 43 -0.60 -1.63 13.02
C THR A 43 0.66 -2.40 12.65
N PHE A 44 1.80 -1.72 12.56
CA PHE A 44 3.09 -2.38 12.34
C PHE A 44 3.78 -2.75 13.66
N PRO A 45 4.44 -3.91 13.77
CA PRO A 45 5.14 -4.34 14.97
C PRO A 45 6.55 -3.70 15.07
N ILE A 46 6.69 -2.44 14.67
CA ILE A 46 7.95 -1.70 14.69
C ILE A 46 7.71 -0.29 15.24
N PRO A 47 8.47 0.15 16.26
CA PRO A 47 8.36 1.51 16.76
C PRO A 47 8.80 2.57 15.73
N VAL A 48 8.16 3.73 15.74
CA VAL A 48 8.48 4.82 14.80
C VAL A 48 9.91 5.35 14.99
N TRP A 49 10.42 5.40 16.23
CA TRP A 49 11.75 5.96 16.50
C TRP A 49 12.93 5.10 16.01
N VAL A 50 12.69 3.83 15.65
CA VAL A 50 13.73 2.96 15.06
C VAL A 50 13.68 2.96 13.53
N LEU A 51 12.70 3.63 12.92
CA LEU A 51 12.58 3.69 11.47
C LEU A 51 13.65 4.64 10.89
N PRO A 52 14.44 4.18 9.91
CA PRO A 52 15.30 5.05 9.13
C PRO A 52 14.51 6.15 8.41
N TYR A 53 15.10 7.34 8.23
CA TYR A 53 14.44 8.44 7.51
C TYR A 53 14.07 8.11 6.06
N GLU A 54 14.79 7.21 5.42
CA GLU A 54 14.53 6.78 4.04
C GLU A 54 13.57 5.58 3.97
N SER A 55 12.87 5.27 5.07
CA SER A 55 11.88 4.19 5.09
C SER A 55 10.73 4.50 4.14
N MET A 56 10.33 3.49 3.38
CA MET A 56 9.21 3.54 2.45
C MET A 56 8.13 2.58 2.91
N LEU A 57 6.89 3.04 2.94
CA LEU A 57 5.71 2.18 2.98
C LEU A 57 5.45 1.68 1.57
N VAL A 58 5.23 0.37 1.42
CA VAL A 58 4.82 -0.25 0.15
C VAL A 58 3.46 -0.87 0.35
N LEU A 59 2.50 -0.48 -0.47
CA LEU A 59 1.14 -1.01 -0.49
C LEU A 59 0.98 -1.91 -1.71
N ARG A 60 0.27 -3.02 -1.55
CA ARG A 60 -0.12 -3.92 -2.64
C ARG A 60 -1.62 -4.14 -2.56
N LEU A 61 -2.27 -4.07 -3.71
CA LEU A 61 -3.66 -4.41 -3.89
C LEU A 61 -3.73 -5.81 -4.51
N SER A 62 -4.48 -6.69 -3.87
CA SER A 62 -4.65 -8.08 -4.31
C SER A 62 -6.12 -8.40 -4.51
N GLY A 63 -6.42 -9.15 -5.57
CA GLY A 63 -7.73 -9.74 -5.82
C GLY A 63 -7.77 -11.17 -5.29
N ILE A 64 -8.78 -11.48 -4.48
CA ILE A 64 -9.02 -12.80 -3.92
C ILE A 64 -10.06 -13.51 -4.78
N ASN A 65 -9.73 -14.70 -5.26
CA ASN A 65 -10.68 -15.54 -5.98
C ASN A 65 -11.32 -16.58 -5.05
N ASN A 66 -12.53 -16.29 -4.56
CA ASN A 66 -13.26 -17.15 -3.62
C ASN A 66 -13.48 -18.59 -4.12
N GLY A 67 -13.46 -18.82 -5.44
CA GLY A 67 -13.64 -20.16 -6.02
C GLY A 67 -12.39 -21.04 -5.99
N SER A 68 -11.20 -20.47 -5.82
CA SER A 68 -9.91 -21.19 -5.85
C SER A 68 -8.97 -20.85 -4.70
N ASN A 69 -9.37 -19.97 -3.78
CA ASN A 69 -8.54 -19.40 -2.71
C ASN A 69 -7.20 -18.81 -3.19
N THR A 70 -7.08 -18.50 -4.49
CA THR A 70 -5.87 -17.87 -5.03
C THR A 70 -5.95 -16.37 -4.88
N THR A 71 -4.87 -15.77 -4.43
CA THR A 71 -4.66 -14.32 -4.41
C THR A 71 -3.83 -13.90 -5.62
N ALA A 72 -4.28 -12.87 -6.33
CA ALA A 72 -3.56 -12.29 -7.47
C ALA A 72 -3.20 -10.84 -7.16
N ASN A 73 -1.92 -10.49 -7.28
CA ASN A 73 -1.47 -9.10 -7.17
C ASN A 73 -2.00 -8.30 -8.35
N LEU A 74 -2.70 -7.19 -8.08
CA LEU A 74 -3.33 -6.36 -9.11
C LEU A 74 -2.54 -5.06 -9.33
N ALA A 75 -2.15 -4.41 -8.25
CA ALA A 75 -1.44 -3.14 -8.28
C ALA A 75 -0.60 -2.96 -7.02
N TRP A 76 0.29 -1.99 -7.04
CA TRP A 76 1.06 -1.60 -5.87
C TRP A 76 1.35 -0.11 -5.88
N SER A 77 1.78 0.40 -4.74
CA SER A 77 2.32 1.74 -4.64
C SER A 77 3.32 1.82 -3.50
N CYS A 78 4.00 2.95 -3.39
CA CYS A 78 4.85 3.23 -2.25
C CYS A 78 4.84 4.70 -1.87
N LEU A 79 5.13 4.95 -0.59
CA LEU A 79 5.06 6.24 0.05
C LEU A 79 6.26 6.40 0.99
N PRO A 80 7.08 7.46 0.85
CA PRO A 80 8.08 7.75 1.87
C PRO A 80 7.41 8.05 3.21
N LEU A 81 7.86 7.39 4.28
CA LEU A 81 7.31 7.61 5.62
C LEU A 81 7.74 8.97 6.19
N TYR A 82 8.85 9.53 5.71
CA TYR A 82 9.31 10.84 6.13
C TYR A 82 9.34 11.82 4.97
N SER A 83 8.84 13.03 5.21
CA SER A 83 8.97 14.20 4.33
C SER A 83 9.62 15.32 5.12
N HIS A 84 10.75 15.83 4.64
CA HIS A 84 11.51 16.91 5.30
C HIS A 84 11.81 16.63 6.79
N GLY A 85 12.14 15.38 7.12
CA GLY A 85 12.48 14.96 8.50
C GLY A 85 11.27 14.75 9.42
N ARG A 86 10.04 14.89 8.92
CA ARG A 86 8.81 14.64 9.67
C ARG A 86 8.09 13.42 9.13
N LEU A 87 7.51 12.61 10.01
CA LEU A 87 6.64 11.51 9.61
C LEU A 87 5.46 12.08 8.82
N VAL A 88 5.15 11.48 7.67
CA VAL A 88 3.93 11.80 6.93
C VAL A 88 2.72 11.37 7.75
N GLY A 89 1.69 12.20 7.79
CA GLY A 89 0.48 11.93 8.55
C GLY A 89 -0.73 12.61 7.93
N GLY A 90 -1.91 12.16 8.34
CA GLY A 90 -3.19 12.61 7.81
C GLY A 90 -3.61 11.88 6.51
N PRO A 91 -4.78 12.24 5.96
CA PRO A 91 -5.32 11.57 4.80
C PRO A 91 -4.49 11.86 3.55
N MET A 92 -4.15 10.80 2.81
CA MET A 92 -3.35 10.88 1.61
C MET A 92 -3.97 10.07 0.48
N LEU A 93 -3.96 10.66 -0.72
CA LEU A 93 -4.28 9.95 -1.96
C LEU A 93 -3.00 9.42 -2.57
N LEU A 94 -3.01 8.12 -2.84
CA LEU A 94 -1.90 7.41 -3.42
C LEU A 94 -2.32 6.76 -4.73
N ASN A 95 -1.58 7.09 -5.79
CA ASN A 95 -1.69 6.40 -7.07
C ASN A 95 -1.11 4.98 -6.96
N MET A 96 -1.77 3.98 -7.55
CA MET A 96 -1.24 2.63 -7.71
C MET A 96 -0.88 2.30 -9.16
N ILE A 97 0.24 1.58 -9.29
CA ILE A 97 0.80 1.08 -10.53
C ILE A 97 0.27 -0.33 -10.75
N SER A 98 -0.46 -0.55 -11.85
CA SER A 98 -0.93 -1.86 -12.27
C SER A 98 0.12 -2.58 -13.13
N HIS A 99 0.16 -3.91 -13.05
CA HIS A 99 0.96 -4.80 -13.93
C HIS A 99 2.49 -4.85 -13.79
N ALA A 100 3.09 -4.10 -12.87
CA ALA A 100 4.51 -4.27 -12.50
C ALA A 100 4.60 -4.84 -11.08
N GLU A 101 5.63 -5.64 -10.77
CA GLU A 101 6.00 -5.84 -9.36
C GLU A 101 6.78 -4.62 -8.85
N PRO A 102 6.68 -4.26 -7.56
CA PRO A 102 7.53 -3.22 -6.99
C PRO A 102 9.00 -3.59 -7.22
N PRO A 103 9.84 -2.63 -7.66
CA PRO A 103 11.24 -2.91 -7.89
C PRO A 103 11.90 -3.35 -6.57
N PRO A 104 12.95 -4.18 -6.64
CA PRO A 104 13.60 -4.74 -5.46
C PRO A 104 14.18 -3.67 -4.53
N VAL A 105 14.47 -2.48 -5.08
CA VAL A 105 14.90 -1.31 -4.32
C VAL A 105 14.01 -0.14 -4.69
N ILE A 106 13.40 0.47 -3.67
CA ILE A 106 12.63 1.70 -3.78
C ILE A 106 13.28 2.72 -2.85
N THR A 107 13.63 3.89 -3.38
CA THR A 107 14.22 4.99 -2.61
C THR A 107 13.39 6.26 -2.80
N PRO A 108 13.22 7.09 -1.75
CA PRO A 108 12.39 8.30 -1.81
C PRO A 108 12.71 9.23 -2.98
N GLY A 109 14.00 9.39 -3.33
CA GLY A 109 14.46 10.30 -4.38
C GLY A 109 14.29 9.78 -5.82
N ALA A 110 13.96 8.51 -6.01
CA ALA A 110 13.78 7.88 -7.33
C ALA A 110 12.31 7.58 -7.65
N PHE A 111 11.39 7.97 -6.76
CA PHE A 111 9.96 7.70 -6.94
C PHE A 111 9.37 8.68 -7.94
N ASP A 112 9.16 8.20 -9.17
CA ASP A 112 8.55 8.97 -10.24
C ASP A 112 7.02 9.06 -10.05
N LYS A 113 6.53 10.27 -9.79
CA LYS A 113 5.09 10.58 -9.67
C LYS A 113 4.35 10.49 -11.01
N ALA A 114 5.08 10.39 -12.14
CA ALA A 114 4.52 10.38 -13.48
C ALA A 114 4.15 8.98 -14.02
N LEU A 115 4.32 7.92 -13.21
CA LEU A 115 3.96 6.56 -13.63
C LEU A 115 2.46 6.44 -13.92
N PRO A 116 2.07 5.71 -15.00
CA PRO A 116 0.68 5.63 -15.45
C PRO A 116 -0.24 5.07 -14.35
N THR A 117 -1.24 5.87 -14.02
CA THR A 117 -2.24 5.69 -12.97
C THR A 117 -3.43 4.89 -13.49
N LEU A 118 -3.82 3.80 -12.83
CA LEU A 118 -5.11 3.13 -13.10
C LEU A 118 -6.01 3.05 -11.87
N VAL A 119 -5.44 3.07 -10.66
CA VAL A 119 -6.16 2.89 -9.40
C VAL A 119 -5.67 3.92 -8.38
N THR A 120 -6.59 4.57 -7.66
CA THR A 120 -6.25 5.49 -6.55
C THR A 120 -6.70 4.87 -5.24
N VAL A 121 -5.82 4.84 -4.25
CA VAL A 121 -6.13 4.42 -2.87
C VAL A 121 -6.03 5.62 -1.95
N GLN A 122 -7.07 5.84 -1.16
CA GLN A 122 -7.05 6.82 -0.08
C GLN A 122 -6.64 6.12 1.22
N VAL A 123 -5.60 6.62 1.87
CA VAL A 123 -5.17 6.19 3.21
C VAL A 123 -5.53 7.28 4.19
N SER A 124 -6.18 6.95 5.30
CA SER A 124 -6.50 7.87 6.39
C SER A 124 -5.80 7.42 7.67
N ASP A 125 -5.10 8.34 8.31
CA ASP A 125 -4.64 8.20 9.70
C ASP A 125 -5.79 8.57 10.65
N TRP A 126 -5.83 7.96 11.84
CA TRP A 126 -6.73 8.37 12.94
C TRP A 126 -5.99 9.30 13.90
N GLU A 127 -6.68 10.34 14.39
CA GLU A 127 -6.17 11.28 15.43
C GLU A 127 -5.86 10.57 16.76
#